data_AF-A0A414AIU6-F1
#
_entry.id   AF-A0A414AIU6-F1
#
_cell.length_a   1.000
_cell.length_b   1.000
_cell.length_c   1.000
_cell.angle_alpha   90.00
_cell.angle_beta   90.00
_cell.angle_gamma   90.00
#
_symmetry.space_group_name_H-M   'P 1'
#
loop_
_entity.id
_entity.type
_entity.pdbx_description
1 polymer ?
#
loop_
_entity_poly.entity_id
_entity_poly.type
_entity_poly.pdbx_seq_one_letter_code
_entity_poly.pdbx_strand_id
1 'polypeptide(L)'
;MNREYTIYAVDFDGTLCESKFPGIGAPNKYLIDHLIKRREQRNKVILWTCRCGEKLYEAVEWCQQHGLEFDAINENLPETLEWLGGTESRKIHADVFIDDKAVNKPKYCVPYKECTM
;
A
#
# COMPACT_ATOMS: atom_id res chain seq x y z
N MET A 1 -3.40 -21.10 2.87
CA MET A 1 -4.61 -20.42 3.37
C MET A 1 -5.63 -20.42 2.24
N ASN A 2 -6.82 -20.99 2.43
CA ASN A 2 -7.85 -20.98 1.38
C ASN A 2 -8.68 -19.70 1.58
N ARG A 3 -8.28 -18.62 0.92
CA ARG A 3 -8.97 -17.32 0.97
C ARG A 3 -9.35 -16.86 -0.43
N GLU A 4 -10.53 -16.25 -0.54
CA GLU A 4 -11.11 -15.74 -1.80
C GLU A 4 -10.74 -14.27 -2.09
N TYR A 5 -9.78 -13.71 -1.35
CA TYR A 5 -9.37 -12.30 -1.48
C TYR A 5 -7.86 -12.19 -1.59
N THR A 6 -7.43 -11.10 -2.22
CA THR A 6 -6.02 -10.73 -2.37
C THR A 6 -5.62 -9.71 -1.30
N ILE A 7 -4.44 -9.86 -0.71
CA ILE A 7 -3.78 -8.86 0.12
C ILE A 7 -2.80 -8.06 -0.74
N TYR A 8 -3.02 -6.76 -0.84
CA TYR A 8 -2.14 -5.80 -1.49
C TYR A 8 -1.33 -5.05 -0.43
N ALA A 9 -0.01 -5.24 -0.40
CA ALA A 9 0.91 -4.35 0.30
C ALA A 9 1.35 -3.25 -0.66
N VAL A 10 1.21 -1.99 -0.25
CA VAL A 10 1.52 -0.84 -1.10
C VAL A 10 2.47 0.12 -0.40
N ASP A 11 3.55 0.49 -1.08
CA ASP A 11 4.47 1.54 -0.66
C ASP A 11 3.84 2.94 -0.78
N PHE A 12 4.41 3.93 -0.08
CA PHE A 12 3.93 5.30 -0.10
C PHE A 12 4.72 6.22 -1.03
N ASP A 13 6.01 6.44 -0.75
CA ASP A 13 6.84 7.47 -1.39
C ASP A 13 7.39 7.01 -2.76
N GLY A 14 6.86 7.56 -3.84
CA GLY A 14 7.17 7.14 -5.21
C GLY A 14 6.14 6.17 -5.79
N THR A 15 5.21 5.69 -4.95
CA THR A 15 4.18 4.71 -5.27
C THR A 15 2.78 5.33 -5.21
N LEU A 16 2.27 5.63 -4.01
CA LEU A 16 0.96 6.30 -3.82
C LEU A 16 1.03 7.80 -4.09
N CYS A 17 2.21 8.39 -3.92
CA CYS A 17 2.49 9.79 -4.25
C CYS A 17 3.87 9.91 -4.89
N GLU A 18 4.15 11.04 -5.53
CA GLU A 18 5.50 11.42 -5.92
C GLU A 18 6.42 11.46 -4.67
N SER A 19 7.62 10.88 -4.78
CA SER A 19 8.58 10.83 -3.68
C SER A 19 9.13 12.23 -3.38
N LYS A 20 8.64 12.83 -2.29
CA LYS A 20 9.04 14.18 -1.80
C LYS A 20 9.40 14.20 -0.32
N PHE A 21 9.80 13.06 0.24
CA PHE A 21 10.17 12.95 1.65
C PHE A 21 11.14 14.08 2.07
N PRO A 22 10.91 14.77 3.21
CA PRO A 22 9.92 14.46 4.26
C PRO A 22 8.49 14.94 3.97
N GLY A 23 8.25 15.68 2.89
CA GLY A 23 6.92 16.10 2.45
C GLY A 23 6.15 15.00 1.71
N ILE A 24 4.95 15.32 1.23
CA ILE A 24 4.11 14.41 0.43
C ILE A 24 3.94 15.05 -0.95
N GLY A 25 4.19 14.28 -2.02
CA GLY A 25 4.11 14.77 -3.39
C GLY A 25 2.74 14.63 -4.02
N ALA A 26 2.67 14.85 -5.34
CA ALA A 26 1.42 14.74 -6.08
C ALA A 26 0.84 13.30 -6.00
N PRO A 27 -0.49 13.13 -5.93
CA PRO A 27 -1.11 11.81 -5.79
C PRO A 27 -1.03 10.99 -7.07
N ASN A 28 -0.70 9.71 -6.95
CA ASN A 28 -0.92 8.70 -7.99
C ASN A 28 -2.40 8.28 -7.97
N LYS A 29 -3.27 9.15 -8.50
CA LYS A 29 -4.73 8.95 -8.48
C LYS A 29 -5.16 7.61 -9.08
N TYR A 30 -4.49 7.18 -10.16
CA TYR A 30 -4.79 5.89 -10.79
C TYR A 30 -4.61 4.70 -9.83
N LEU A 31 -3.48 4.66 -9.10
CA LEU A 31 -3.23 3.59 -8.13
C LEU A 31 -4.19 3.68 -6.93
N ILE A 32 -4.45 4.90 -6.45
CA ILE A 32 -5.41 5.14 -5.36
C ILE A 32 -6.80 4.61 -5.73
N ASP A 33 -7.34 5.02 -6.87
CA ASP A 33 -8.64 4.57 -7.37
C ASP A 33 -8.67 3.05 -7.58
N HIS A 34 -7.57 2.47 -8.06
CA HIS A 34 -7.42 1.03 -8.19
C HIS A 34 -7.58 0.32 -6.85
N LEU A 35 -6.88 0.77 -5.81
CA LEU A 35 -6.89 0.15 -4.49
C LEU A 35 -8.24 0.31 -3.78
N ILE A 36 -8.90 1.47 -3.94
CA ILE A 36 -10.28 1.68 -3.47
C ILE A 36 -11.20 0.62 -4.10
N LYS A 37 -11.17 0.46 -5.43
CA LYS A 37 -11.95 -0.58 -6.12
C LYS A 37 -11.60 -1.99 -5.65
N ARG A 38 -10.33 -2.28 -5.33
CA ARG A 38 -9.94 -3.59 -4.76
C ARG A 38 -10.57 -3.81 -3.40
N ARG A 39 -10.61 -2.81 -2.53
CA ARG A 39 -11.29 -2.90 -1.22
C ARG A 39 -12.78 -3.16 -1.37
N GLU A 40 -13.46 -2.48 -2.30
CA GLU A 40 -14.89 -2.73 -2.62
C GLU A 40 -15.14 -4.19 -3.04
N GLN A 41 -14.15 -4.82 -3.68
CA GLN A 41 -14.16 -6.23 -4.06
C GLN A 41 -13.74 -7.18 -2.91
N ARG A 42 -13.77 -6.72 -1.65
CA ARG A 42 -13.37 -7.45 -0.44
C ARG A 42 -11.88 -7.78 -0.32
N ASN A 43 -11.04 -7.24 -1.20
CA ASN A 43 -9.60 -7.37 -1.06
C ASN A 43 -9.09 -6.52 0.10
N LYS A 44 -7.89 -6.83 0.55
CA LYS A 44 -7.24 -6.19 1.68
C LYS A 44 -6.09 -5.31 1.22
N VAL A 45 -5.93 -4.15 1.84
CA VAL A 45 -4.84 -3.22 1.50
C VAL A 45 -4.07 -2.89 2.77
N ILE A 46 -2.77 -3.13 2.75
CA ILE A 46 -1.84 -2.83 3.82
C ILE A 46 -0.93 -1.70 3.35
N LEU A 47 -0.86 -0.60 4.10
CA LEU A 47 0.17 0.41 3.88
C LEU A 47 1.50 -0.18 4.35
N TRP A 48 2.46 -0.30 3.45
CA TRP A 48 3.78 -0.87 3.73
C TRP A 48 4.88 0.14 3.38
N THR A 49 5.22 1.00 4.33
CA THR A 49 6.09 2.16 4.12
C THR A 49 7.21 2.23 5.15
N CYS A 50 8.35 2.79 4.74
CA CYS A 50 9.44 3.15 5.64
C CYS A 50 9.13 4.40 6.51
N ARG A 51 8.01 5.09 6.30
CA ARG A 51 7.59 6.20 7.18
C ARG A 51 7.24 5.68 8.57
N CYS A 52 7.64 6.44 9.59
CA CYS A 52 7.42 6.12 11.00
C CYS A 52 6.97 7.37 11.77
N GLY A 53 6.38 7.18 12.95
CA GLY A 53 5.98 8.27 13.86
C GLY A 53 5.04 9.28 13.19
N GLU A 54 5.29 10.57 13.38
CA GLU A 54 4.48 11.65 12.80
C GLU A 54 4.37 11.56 11.27
N LYS A 55 5.42 11.13 10.58
CA LYS A 55 5.40 11.00 9.11
C LYS A 55 4.54 9.85 8.63
N LEU A 56 4.38 8.81 9.44
CA LEU A 56 3.42 7.74 9.16
C LEU A 56 1.99 8.24 9.35
N TYR A 57 1.73 8.99 10.43
CA TYR A 57 0.42 9.60 10.66
C TYR A 57 0.01 10.53 9.51
N GLU A 58 0.90 11.44 9.08
CA GLU A 58 0.67 12.32 7.94
C GLU A 58 0.34 11.55 6.66
N ALA A 59 1.04 10.44 6.39
CA ALA A 59 0.79 9.61 5.21
C ALA A 59 -0.58 8.92 5.25
N VAL A 60 -0.98 8.41 6.42
CA VAL A 60 -2.28 7.76 6.62
C VAL A 60 -3.42 8.77 6.47
N GLU A 61 -3.31 9.93 7.11
CA GLU A 61 -4.31 11.01 7.00
C GLU A 61 -4.44 11.50 5.55
N TRP A 62 -3.31 11.68 4.86
CA TRP A 62 -3.31 12.06 3.45
C TRP A 62 -4.00 11.01 2.56
N CYS A 63 -3.81 9.71 2.81
CA CYS A 63 -4.52 8.67 2.07
C CYS A 63 -6.03 8.72 2.32
N GLN A 64 -6.44 8.94 3.58
CA GLN A 64 -7.85 9.06 3.95
C GLN A 64 -8.53 10.25 3.27
N GLN A 65 -7.84 11.39 3.14
CA GLN A 65 -8.32 12.55 2.39
C GLN A 65 -8.56 12.25 0.89
N HIS A 66 -7.90 11.23 0.35
CA HIS A 66 -8.11 10.72 -1.01
C HIS A 66 -9.09 9.54 -1.07
N GLY A 67 -9.74 9.19 0.05
CA GLY A 67 -10.69 8.08 0.13
C GLY A 67 -10.06 6.68 0.20
N LEU A 68 -8.74 6.59 0.34
CA LEU A 68 -8.04 5.31 0.51
C LEU A 68 -7.78 5.05 2.00
N GLU A 69 -8.35 3.96 2.47
CA GLU A 69 -8.12 3.43 3.82
C GLU A 69 -7.28 2.15 3.75
N PHE A 70 -6.75 1.70 4.89
CA PHE A 70 -5.97 0.48 5.01
C PHE A 70 -6.58 -0.49 6.02
N ASP A 71 -6.44 -1.79 5.78
CA ASP A 71 -6.81 -2.86 6.72
C ASP A 71 -5.73 -3.04 7.80
N ALA A 72 -4.47 -2.72 7.47
CA ALA A 72 -3.36 -2.64 8.42
C ALA A 72 -2.30 -1.64 7.93
N ILE A 73 -1.46 -1.18 8.84
CA ILE A 73 -0.37 -0.24 8.55
C ILE A 73 0.91 -0.85 9.12
N ASN A 74 1.87 -1.18 8.25
CA ASN A 74 3.14 -1.79 8.62
C ASN A 74 3.04 -3.07 9.47
N GLU A 75 1.93 -3.79 9.38
CA GLU A 75 1.61 -4.97 10.19
C GLU A 75 0.89 -6.04 9.36
N ASN A 76 0.98 -7.30 9.78
CA ASN A 76 0.20 -8.38 9.19
C ASN A 76 -1.27 -8.29 9.60
N LEU A 77 -2.17 -8.81 8.76
CA LEU A 77 -3.57 -8.98 9.17
C LEU A 77 -3.69 -10.06 10.26
N PRO A 78 -4.66 -9.96 11.19
CA PRO A 78 -4.85 -10.96 12.26
C PRO A 78 -4.94 -12.40 11.73
N GLU A 79 -5.71 -12.63 10.67
CA GLU A 79 -5.86 -13.96 10.07
C GLU A 79 -4.57 -14.47 9.42
N THR A 80 -3.68 -13.55 9.01
CA THR A 80 -2.36 -13.90 8.49
C THR A 80 -1.42 -14.33 9.61
N LEU A 81 -1.49 -13.67 10.77
CA LEU A 81 -0.75 -14.11 11.96
C LEU A 81 -1.21 -15.48 12.44
N GLU A 82 -2.52 -15.73 12.48
CA GLU A 82 -3.07 -17.05 12.85
C GLU A 82 -2.51 -18.15 11.96
N TRP A 83 -2.47 -17.92 10.64
CA TRP A 83 -1.92 -18.89 9.69
C TRP A 83 -0.40 -19.08 9.81
N LEU A 84 0.34 -18.05 10.21
CA LEU A 84 1.78 -18.11 10.47
C LEU A 84 2.13 -18.72 11.85
N GLY A 85 1.14 -19.20 12.61
CA GLY A 85 1.35 -19.78 13.95
C GLY A 85 1.50 -18.74 15.05
N GLY A 86 0.87 -17.57 14.89
CA GLY A 86 0.82 -16.50 15.88
C GLY A 86 2.12 -15.69 16.02
N THR A 87 3.10 -15.91 15.13
CA THR A 87 4.37 -15.19 15.18
C THR A 87 4.38 -14.04 14.19
N GLU A 88 4.58 -12.82 14.70
CA GLU A 88 4.81 -11.66 13.85
C GLU A 88 6.24 -11.68 13.33
N SER A 89 6.39 -11.50 12.02
CA SER A 89 7.68 -11.46 11.34
C SER A 89 8.00 -10.00 10.99
N ARG A 90 9.29 -9.66 10.85
CA ARG A 90 9.67 -8.30 10.42
C ARG A 90 9.09 -7.93 9.05
N LYS A 91 8.83 -8.91 8.18
CA LYS A 91 8.26 -8.72 6.86
C LYS A 91 6.78 -9.12 6.89
N ILE A 92 5.90 -8.26 6.40
CA ILE A 92 4.50 -8.64 6.21
C ILE A 92 4.33 -9.66 5.09
N HIS A 93 3.27 -10.44 5.18
CA HIS A 93 2.80 -11.31 4.12
C HIS A 93 1.72 -10.61 3.31
N ALA A 94 1.88 -10.61 1.99
CA ALA A 94 0.90 -10.10 1.04
C ALA A 94 0.97 -10.93 -0.24
N ASP A 95 -0.12 -10.97 -1.00
CA ASP A 95 -0.18 -11.64 -2.30
C ASP A 95 0.44 -10.77 -3.40
N VAL A 96 0.32 -9.45 -3.26
CA VAL A 96 0.85 -8.46 -4.20
C VAL A 96 1.59 -7.38 -3.43
N PHE A 97 2.84 -7.10 -3.82
CA PHE A 97 3.60 -5.94 -3.38
C PHE A 97 3.67 -4.92 -4.52
N ILE A 98 3.20 -3.70 -4.26
CA ILE A 98 3.24 -2.57 -5.21
C ILE A 98 4.22 -1.55 -4.65
N ASP A 99 5.34 -1.36 -5.34
CA ASP A 99 6.49 -0.62 -4.82
C ASP A 99 7.30 0.01 -5.95
N ASP A 100 7.73 1.26 -5.77
CA ASP A 100 8.52 2.02 -6.75
C ASP A 100 9.90 1.45 -7.03
N LYS A 101 10.43 0.64 -6.10
CA LYS A 101 11.69 -0.08 -6.24
C LYS A 101 11.53 -1.47 -6.84
N ALA A 102 10.31 -1.95 -7.09
CA ALA A 102 10.10 -3.23 -7.74
C ALA A 102 10.70 -3.25 -9.17
N VAL A 103 11.15 -4.42 -9.64
CA VAL A 103 11.74 -4.52 -10.99
C VAL A 103 10.66 -4.38 -12.08
N ASN A 104 9.50 -5.01 -11.89
CA ASN A 104 8.37 -4.94 -12.82
C ASN A 104 7.35 -3.90 -12.35
N LYS A 105 7.37 -2.73 -12.99
CA LYS A 105 6.61 -1.54 -12.61
C LYS A 105 5.45 -1.11 -13.55
N PRO A 106 5.47 -1.41 -14.88
CA PRO A 106 4.46 -0.89 -15.81
C PRO A 106 3.01 -1.26 -15.49
N LYS A 107 2.77 -2.41 -14.85
CA LYS A 107 1.41 -2.90 -14.53
C LYS A 107 0.62 -1.95 -13.62
N TYR A 108 1.30 -1.14 -12.80
CA TYR A 108 0.69 -0.28 -11.80
C TYR A 108 1.00 1.22 -12.00
N CYS A 109 1.57 1.61 -13.15
CA CYS A 109 2.02 2.98 -13.41
C CYS A 109 3.01 3.49 -12.36
N VAL A 110 4.02 2.67 -12.06
CA VAL A 110 5.08 2.94 -11.08
C VAL A 110 6.44 2.99 -11.82
N PRO A 111 7.45 3.79 -11.41
CA PRO A 111 7.31 4.89 -10.46
C PRO A 111 6.36 5.93 -11.03
N TYR A 112 5.69 6.68 -10.15
CA TYR A 112 4.87 7.81 -10.59
C TYR A 112 5.77 8.88 -11.22
N LYS A 113 5.89 8.85 -12.54
CA LYS A 113 6.12 10.01 -13.39
C LYS A 113 4.92 10.07 -14.30
N GLU A 114 4.37 11.28 -14.45
CA GLU A 114 3.24 11.56 -15.34
C GLU A 114 3.33 10.67 -16.58
N CYS A 115 2.41 9.71 -16.71
CA CYS A 115 2.17 9.04 -17.98
C CYS A 115 1.75 10.15 -18.94
N THR A 116 2.72 10.74 -19.62
CA THR A 116 2.48 11.46 -20.86
C THR A 116 1.97 10.39 -21.81
N MET A 117 0.67 10.45 -22.10
CA MET A 117 0.11 9.73 -23.24
C MET A 117 0.78 10.20 -24.53
#